data_AF-A0A9Q9M7Y8-F1
#
_entry.id   AF-A0A9Q9M7Y8-F1
#
_cell.length_a   1.000
_cell.length_b   1.000
_cell.length_c   1.000
_cell.angle_alpha   90.00
_cell.angle_beta   90.00
_cell.angle_gamma   90.00
#
_symmetry.space_group_name_H-M   'P 1'
#
loop_
_entity.id
_entity.type
_entity.pdbx_description
1 polymer ?
#
loop_
_entity_poly.entity_id
_entity_poly.type
_entity_poly.pdbx_seq_one_letter_code
_entity_poly.pdbx_strand_id
1 'polypeptide(L)'
;MAETSFRCDLKPISGVTWVPGRITVHFSDDFTTAKVTDAAFGVSVAAKVSQRSETSYAISWSLPGLAVLTDNGQAKPRFRAVLNTANLKMSIQSIRPGSTEQPPRGSGTCRREPSLSLLAQNHIGWN
;
A
#
# COMPACT_ATOMS: atom_id res chain seq x y z
N MET A 1 -16.13 13.63 -6.01
CA MET A 1 -16.28 12.80 -4.79
C MET A 1 -14.99 12.88 -4.00
N ALA A 2 -14.99 12.63 -2.69
CA ALA A 2 -13.79 12.83 -1.87
C ALA A 2 -12.79 11.70 -2.12
N GLU A 3 -11.64 12.03 -2.69
CA GLU A 3 -10.53 11.10 -2.87
C GLU A 3 -10.15 10.45 -1.53
N THR A 4 -10.25 9.12 -1.46
CA THR A 4 -9.93 8.38 -0.23
C THR A 4 -8.50 7.87 -0.28
N SER A 5 -7.64 8.49 0.52
CA SER A 5 -6.20 8.20 0.54
C SER A 5 -5.73 7.84 1.94
N PHE A 6 -4.80 6.89 2.04
CA PHE A 6 -4.18 6.48 3.29
C PHE A 6 -2.67 6.42 3.16
N ARG A 7 -1.95 6.99 4.12
CA ARG A 7 -0.51 6.81 4.25
C ARG A 7 -0.22 5.84 5.39
N CYS A 8 0.59 4.83 5.12
CA CYS A 8 0.91 3.76 6.05
C CYS A 8 2.41 3.67 6.29
N ASP A 9 2.81 3.64 7.56
CA ASP A 9 4.17 3.37 8.01
C ASP A 9 4.23 1.92 8.51
N LEU A 10 5.02 1.08 7.84
CA LEU A 10 5.07 -0.38 7.99
C LEU A 10 6.44 -0.82 8.51
N LYS A 11 6.47 -1.91 9.27
CA LYS A 11 7.70 -2.54 9.77
C LYS A 11 7.70 -4.05 9.52
N PRO A 12 8.84 -4.67 9.19
CA PRO A 12 8.97 -6.13 9.15
C PRO A 12 8.66 -6.75 10.52
N ILE A 13 8.01 -7.91 10.55
CA ILE A 13 7.76 -8.68 11.78
C ILE A 13 8.96 -9.57 12.14
N SER A 14 9.72 -10.03 11.14
CA SER A 14 10.90 -10.88 11.34
C SER A 14 11.88 -10.72 10.17
N GLY A 15 13.16 -10.48 10.46
CA GLY A 15 14.23 -10.49 9.45
C GLY A 15 14.11 -9.42 8.34
N VAL A 16 14.78 -9.67 7.21
CA VAL A 16 15.37 -8.68 6.28
C VAL A 16 14.40 -8.12 5.19
N THR A 17 14.32 -6.79 5.15
CA THR A 17 14.22 -5.76 4.06
C THR A 17 13.22 -5.80 2.88
N TRP A 18 12.35 -6.78 2.71
CA TRP A 18 11.42 -6.76 1.55
C TRP A 18 10.02 -6.18 1.84
N VAL A 19 9.76 -5.74 3.06
CA VAL A 19 8.53 -5.01 3.39
C VAL A 19 8.78 -3.53 3.12
N PRO A 20 7.94 -2.85 2.30
CA PRO A 20 8.07 -1.41 2.09
C PRO A 20 7.86 -0.67 3.42
N GLY A 21 8.74 0.27 3.75
CA GLY A 21 8.68 0.99 5.03
C GLY A 21 7.56 2.03 5.10
N ARG A 22 7.24 2.68 3.97
CA ARG A 22 6.14 3.65 3.88
C ARG A 22 5.49 3.55 2.52
N ILE A 23 4.17 3.44 2.51
CA ILE A 23 3.37 3.48 1.29
C ILE A 23 2.20 4.44 1.42
N THR A 24 1.73 4.95 0.29
CA THR A 24 0.45 5.65 0.19
C THR A 24 -0.48 4.85 -0.71
N VAL A 25 -1.73 4.66 -0.28
CA VAL A 25 -2.79 3.99 -1.02
C VAL A 25 -3.86 5.01 -1.36
N HIS A 26 -4.14 5.19 -2.64
CA HIS A 26 -5.21 6.05 -3.16
C HIS A 26 -6.27 5.16 -3.79
N PHE A 27 -7.46 5.06 -3.17
CA PHE A 27 -8.56 4.25 -3.70
C PHE A 27 -9.27 4.94 -4.87
N SER A 28 -9.76 4.15 -5.82
CA SER A 28 -10.81 4.61 -6.73
C SER A 28 -12.12 4.84 -5.97
N ASP A 29 -13.01 5.65 -6.53
CA ASP A 29 -14.30 6.00 -5.90
C ASP A 29 -15.17 4.78 -5.58
N ASP A 30 -15.05 3.71 -6.37
CA ASP A 30 -15.78 2.45 -6.21
C ASP A 30 -15.04 1.40 -5.35
N PHE A 31 -13.85 1.73 -4.84
CA PHE A 31 -12.99 0.84 -4.05
C PHE A 31 -12.64 -0.50 -4.73
N THR A 32 -12.71 -0.61 -6.05
CA THR A 32 -12.32 -1.82 -6.79
C THR A 32 -10.85 -1.81 -7.21
N THR A 33 -10.25 -0.62 -7.28
CA THR A 33 -8.84 -0.42 -7.60
C THR A 33 -8.19 0.60 -6.67
N ALA A 34 -6.87 0.63 -6.68
CA ALA A 34 -6.10 1.68 -6.01
C ALA A 34 -4.82 2.00 -6.78
N LYS A 35 -4.26 3.17 -6.54
CA LYS A 35 -2.84 3.46 -6.82
C LYS A 35 -2.05 3.32 -5.53
N VAL A 36 -1.00 2.51 -5.56
CA VAL A 36 -0.06 2.35 -4.44
C VAL A 36 1.25 3.01 -4.80
N THR A 37 1.71 3.93 -3.96
CA THR A 37 2.99 4.62 -4.09
C THR A 37 3.92 4.15 -2.99
N ASP A 38 5.08 3.60 -3.34
CA ASP A 38 6.14 3.29 -2.39
C ASP A 38 7.07 4.51 -2.24
N ALA A 39 7.21 5.03 -1.02
CA ALA A 39 8.01 6.23 -0.77
C ALA A 39 9.51 6.01 -1.06
N ALA A 40 10.02 4.79 -0.94
CA ALA A 40 11.43 4.50 -1.21
C ALA A 40 11.77 4.63 -2.70
N PHE A 41 10.79 4.40 -3.58
CA PHE A 41 10.98 4.38 -5.02
C PHE A 41 10.32 5.54 -5.74
N GLY A 42 9.38 6.23 -5.10
CA GLY A 42 8.62 7.34 -5.70
C GLY A 42 7.70 6.90 -6.85
N VAL A 43 7.54 5.60 -7.08
CA VAL A 43 6.73 5.05 -8.18
C VAL A 43 5.33 4.71 -7.67
N SER A 44 4.31 5.16 -8.40
CA SER A 44 2.93 4.75 -8.24
C SER A 44 2.57 3.62 -9.20
N VAL A 45 1.98 2.54 -8.68
CA VAL A 45 1.49 1.41 -9.49
C VAL A 45 0.02 1.14 -9.24
N ALA A 46 -0.66 0.61 -10.26
CA ALA A 46 -2.03 0.14 -10.11
C ALA A 46 -2.08 -1.11 -9.22
N ALA A 47 -3.08 -1.16 -8.36
CA ALA A 47 -3.37 -2.24 -7.44
C ALA A 47 -4.81 -2.71 -7.60
N LYS A 48 -5.01 -4.02 -7.49
CA LYS A 48 -6.34 -4.62 -7.40
C LYS A 48 -6.82 -4.58 -5.96
N VAL A 49 -8.08 -4.20 -5.75
CA VAL A 49 -8.70 -4.16 -4.44
C VAL A 49 -9.84 -5.18 -4.40
N SER A 50 -9.97 -5.86 -3.26
CA SER A 50 -11.12 -6.71 -2.96
C SER A 50 -11.58 -6.42 -1.55
N GLN A 51 -12.86 -6.11 -1.37
CA GLN A 51 -13.43 -5.90 -0.06
C GLN A 51 -13.54 -7.25 0.68
N ARG A 52 -13.09 -7.29 1.93
CA ARG A 52 -13.15 -8.47 2.81
C ARG A 52 -14.24 -8.33 3.87
N SER A 53 -14.52 -7.10 4.26
CA SER A 53 -15.65 -6.70 5.10
C SER A 53 -15.93 -5.21 4.87
N GLU A 54 -16.96 -4.67 5.52
CA GLU A 54 -17.32 -3.24 5.45
C GLU A 54 -16.12 -2.31 5.63
N THR A 55 -15.20 -2.65 6.52
CA THR A 55 -14.06 -1.80 6.90
C THR A 55 -12.69 -2.36 6.47
N SER A 56 -12.63 -3.54 5.86
CA SER A 56 -11.36 -4.21 5.52
C SER A 56 -11.21 -4.49 4.04
N TYR A 57 -10.08 -4.03 3.47
CA TYR A 57 -9.79 -4.10 2.03
C TYR A 57 -8.48 -4.85 1.80
N ALA A 58 -8.52 -5.91 1.00
CA ALA A 58 -7.33 -6.60 0.54
C ALA A 58 -6.82 -5.98 -0.76
N ILE A 59 -5.56 -5.60 -0.78
CA ILE A 59 -4.91 -4.83 -1.84
C ILE A 59 -3.75 -5.65 -2.38
N SER A 60 -3.66 -5.82 -3.70
CA SER A 60 -2.59 -6.59 -4.36
C SER A 60 -1.95 -5.80 -5.50
N TRP A 61 -0.63 -5.71 -5.50
CA TRP A 61 0.13 -5.03 -6.56
C TRP A 61 1.46 -5.72 -6.84
N SER A 62 2.12 -5.28 -7.90
CA SER A 62 3.47 -5.72 -8.26
C SER A 62 4.30 -4.49 -8.61
N LEU A 63 5.61 -4.53 -8.33
CA LEU A 63 6.54 -3.48 -8.75
C LEU A 63 7.47 -4.05 -9.84
N PRO A 64 7.00 -4.16 -11.10
CA PRO A 64 7.78 -4.82 -12.15
C PRO A 64 9.03 -4.03 -12.56
N GLY A 65 9.06 -2.71 -12.33
CA GLY A 65 10.23 -1.85 -12.61
C GLY A 65 11.33 -1.93 -11.56
N LEU A 66 11.06 -2.58 -10.42
CA LEU A 66 12.04 -2.94 -9.41
C LEU A 66 12.49 -4.37 -9.64
N ALA A 67 13.19 -4.58 -10.77
CA ALA A 67 14.03 -5.75 -10.92
C ALA A 67 15.18 -5.63 -9.92
N VAL A 68 14.93 -5.99 -8.66
CA VAL A 68 15.99 -6.12 -7.66
C VAL A 68 16.76 -7.39 -8.05
N LEU A 69 18.07 -7.25 -8.25
CA LEU A 69 18.96 -8.39 -8.41
C LEU A 69 18.85 -9.25 -7.15
N THR A 70 18.35 -10.46 -7.32
CA THR A 70 18.42 -11.51 -6.32
C THR A 70 19.47 -12.52 -6.74
N ASP A 71 19.95 -13.34 -5.80
CA ASP A 71 20.90 -14.43 -6.07
C ASP A 71 20.37 -15.41 -7.13
N ASN A 72 19.04 -15.40 -7.40
CA ASN A 72 18.35 -16.24 -8.37
C ASN A 72 17.78 -15.48 -9.59
N GLY A 73 18.22 -14.24 -9.86
CA GLY A 73 17.81 -13.45 -11.03
C GLY A 73 16.92 -12.22 -10.73
N GLN A 74 16.20 -11.71 -11.75
CA GLN A 74 15.27 -10.56 -11.59
C GLN A 74 13.98 -10.99 -10.88
N ALA A 75 13.79 -10.59 -9.62
CA ALA A 75 12.51 -10.77 -8.95
C ALA A 75 11.59 -9.60 -9.28
N LYS A 76 10.35 -9.89 -9.71
CA LYS A 76 9.26 -8.90 -9.77
C LYS A 76 8.49 -8.99 -8.45
N PRO A 77 8.79 -8.16 -7.44
CA PRO A 77 8.13 -8.26 -6.15
C PRO A 77 6.62 -8.07 -6.30
N ARG A 78 5.88 -8.97 -5.67
CA ARG A 78 4.43 -8.93 -5.56
C ARG A 78 4.07 -8.72 -4.11
N PHE A 79 3.08 -7.89 -3.86
CA PHE A 79 2.65 -7.59 -2.51
C PHE A 79 1.17 -7.87 -2.35
N ARG A 80 0.82 -8.33 -1.15
CA ARG A 80 -0.56 -8.41 -0.70
C ARG A 80 -0.66 -7.76 0.66
N ALA A 81 -1.55 -6.80 0.79
CA ALA A 81 -1.84 -6.12 2.04
C ALA A 81 -3.31 -6.21 2.41
N VAL A 82 -3.61 -6.05 3.69
CA VAL A 82 -4.97 -5.83 4.19
C VAL A 82 -4.96 -4.55 4.99
N LEU A 83 -5.76 -3.57 4.55
CA LEU A 83 -6.00 -2.32 5.27
C LEU A 83 -7.35 -2.41 5.98
N ASN A 84 -7.35 -2.23 7.30
CA ASN A 84 -8.57 -1.98 8.05
C ASN A 84 -8.73 -0.47 8.25
N THR A 85 -9.79 0.09 7.68
CA THR A 85 -10.06 1.53 7.65
C THR A 85 -10.72 2.05 8.94
N ALA A 86 -11.23 1.16 9.80
CA ALA A 86 -11.81 1.52 11.10
C ALA A 86 -10.74 1.70 12.17
N ASN A 87 -9.73 0.82 12.22
CA ASN A 87 -8.64 0.88 13.19
C ASN A 87 -7.32 1.40 12.61
N LEU A 88 -7.30 1.71 11.31
CA LEU A 88 -6.16 2.24 10.57
C LEU A 88 -4.90 1.37 10.69
N LYS A 89 -5.06 0.03 10.75
CA LYS A 89 -3.94 -0.90 10.71
C LYS A 89 -3.81 -1.55 9.35
N MET A 90 -2.57 -1.80 8.95
CA MET A 90 -2.25 -2.58 7.77
C MET A 90 -1.35 -3.76 8.10
N SER A 91 -1.65 -4.91 7.50
CA SER A 91 -0.74 -6.04 7.39
C SER A 91 -0.31 -6.22 5.95
N ILE A 92 0.91 -6.70 5.71
CA ILE A 92 1.47 -6.87 4.37
C ILE A 92 2.35 -8.11 4.28
N GLN A 93 2.39 -8.68 3.09
CA GLN A 93 3.20 -9.83 2.72
C GLN A 93 3.89 -9.57 1.38
N SER A 94 5.20 -9.83 1.33
CA SER A 94 6.00 -9.82 0.09
C SER A 94 6.05 -11.23 -0.49
N ILE A 95 5.41 -11.43 -1.64
CA ILE A 95 5.31 -12.71 -2.32
C ILE A 95 6.47 -12.85 -3.30
N ARG A 96 7.30 -13.88 -3.11
CA ARG A 96 8.34 -14.30 -4.05
C ARG A 96 7.84 -15.48 -4.88
N PRO A 97 7.61 -15.32 -6.19
CA PRO A 97 7.21 -16.45 -7.04
C PRO A 97 8.28 -17.55 -7.01
N GLY A 98 7.86 -18.81 -6.85
CA GLY A 98 8.76 -19.97 -6.89
C GLY A 98 9.55 -20.27 -5.62
N SER A 99 9.36 -19.51 -4.54
CA SER A 99 9.93 -19.84 -3.22
C SER A 99 8.93 -20.64 -2.38
N THR A 100 9.42 -21.66 -1.67
CA THR A 100 8.67 -22.41 -0.65
C THR A 100 8.86 -21.82 0.76
N GLU A 101 9.72 -20.81 0.90
CA GLU A 101 9.97 -20.15 2.17
C GLU A 101 8.77 -19.31 2.58
N GLN A 102 8.62 -19.13 3.90
CA GLN A 102 7.57 -18.26 4.40
C GLN A 102 7.85 -16.82 3.94
N PRO A 103 6.92 -16.21 3.18
CA PRO A 103 7.14 -14.88 2.62
C PRO A 103 7.31 -13.84 3.74
N PRO A 104 8.20 -12.84 3.56
CA PRO A 104 8.37 -11.75 4.50
C PRO A 104 7.04 -11.05 4.80
N ARG A 105 6.79 -10.82 6.08
CA ARG A 105 5.57 -10.18 6.59
C ARG A 105 5.90 -8.91 7.34
N GLY A 106 4.99 -7.96 7.26
CA GLY A 106 5.06 -6.72 8.01
C GLY A 106 3.69 -6.25 8.46
N SER A 107 3.70 -5.26 9.32
CA SER A 107 2.50 -4.57 9.76
C SER A 107 2.81 -3.13 10.15
N GLY A 108 1.76 -2.32 10.27
CA GLY A 108 1.94 -0.93 10.58
C GLY A 108 0.64 -0.18 10.79
N THR A 109 0.80 1.11 11.03
CA THR A 109 -0.30 2.05 11.24
C THR A 109 -0.44 2.95 10.04
N CYS A 110 -1.68 3.30 9.74
CA CYS A 110 -2.05 4.19 8.68
C CYS A 110 -2.71 5.44 9.23
N ARG A 111 -2.79 6.45 8.39
CA ARG A 111 -3.57 7.65 8.61
C ARG A 111 -4.28 8.01 7.32
N ARG A 112 -5.50 8.53 7.44
CA ARG A 112 -6.22 9.06 6.29
C ARG A 112 -5.55 10.37 5.89
N GLU A 113 -5.21 10.50 4.61
CA GLU A 113 -4.73 11.77 4.08
C GLU A 113 -5.96 12.61 3.69
N PRO A 114 -5.97 13.92 4.01
CA PRO A 114 -7.05 14.80 3.59
C PRO A 114 -7.13 14.83 2.06
N SER A 115 -8.35 14.83 1.51
CA SER A 115 -8.51 15.00 0.07
C SER A 115 -8.09 16.41 -0.34
N LEU A 116 -7.52 16.57 -1.53
CA LEU A 116 -7.15 17.89 -2.06
C LEU A 116 -8.36 18.83 -2.12
N SER A 117 -9.56 18.30 -2.34
CA SER A 117 -10.81 19.05 -2.30
C SER A 117 -11.10 19.67 -0.93
N LEU A 118 -10.78 18.96 0.16
CA LEU A 118 -10.93 19.48 1.54
C LEU A 118 -9.86 20.54 1.86
N LEU A 119 -8.64 20.38 1.34
CA LEU A 119 -7.58 21.37 1.53
C LEU A 119 -7.87 22.67 0.76
N ALA A 120 -8.36 22.59 -0.48
CA ALA A 120 -8.72 23.76 -1.28
C ALA A 120 -9.88 24.56 -0.65
N GLN A 121 -10.85 23.90 -0.03
CA GLN A 121 -11.95 24.58 0.69
C GLN A 121 -11.47 25.36 1.91
N ASN A 122 -10.46 24.86 2.63
CA ASN A 122 -9.91 25.53 3.80
C ASN A 122 -9.08 26.77 3.46
N HIS A 123 -8.59 26.90 2.23
CA HIS A 123 -7.82 28.07 1.76
C HIS A 123 -8.68 29.24 1.28
N ILE A 124 -10.00 29.06 1.11
CA ILE A 124 -10.92 30.13 0.65
C ILE A 124 -11.54 30.89 1.84
N GLY A 125 -11.27 30.46 3.08
CA GLY A 125 -11.87 31.01 4.30
C GLY A 125 -11.08 32.12 5.02
N TRP A 126 -10.15 32.81 4.35
CA TRP A 126 -9.40 33.93 4.95
C TRP A 126 -9.67 35.18 4.13
N ASN A 127 -10.59 36.00 4.67
CA ASN A 127 -10.98 37.32 4.16
C ASN A 127 -9.84 38.33 4.30
#